data_AF-A0A971EES5-F1
#
_entry.id   AF-A0A971EES5-F1
#
_cell.length_a   1.000
_cell.length_b   1.000
_cell.length_c   1.000
_cell.angle_alpha   90.00
_cell.angle_beta   90.00
_cell.angle_gamma   90.00
#
_symmetry.space_group_name_H-M   'P 1'
#
loop_
_entity.id
_entity.type
_entity.pdbx_description
1 polymer ?
#
loop_
_entity_poly.entity_id
_entity_poly.type
_entity_poly.pdbx_seq_one_letter_code
_entity_poly.pdbx_strand_id
1 'polypeptide(L)'
;MDVWQIIVLAIMAEAIWETLKLVWQKDKFHPDVLGSLLIGIILALSTGLNLFEMVGLPIVNPYLGQIFTGILASRGANFVHDLVKIAQGMRIRVNSNHS
;
A
#
# COMPACT_ATOMS: atom_id res chain seq x y z
N MET A 1 19.17 -3.08 3.83
CA MET A 1 18.00 -2.30 3.39
C MET A 1 18.47 -1.32 2.36
N ASP A 2 18.01 -1.45 1.13
CA ASP A 2 18.40 -0.56 0.04
C ASP A 2 17.62 0.75 0.08
N VAL A 3 18.19 1.83 -0.47
CA VAL A 3 17.54 3.15 -0.54
C VAL A 3 16.15 3.06 -1.17
N TRP A 4 15.98 2.17 -2.15
CA TRP A 4 14.69 1.87 -2.76
C TRP A 4 13.64 1.40 -1.74
N GLN A 5 14.01 0.50 -0.83
CA GLN A 5 13.08 -0.05 0.16
C GLN A 5 12.62 1.01 1.16
N ILE A 6 13.49 1.97 1.50
CA ILE A 6 13.15 3.11 2.35
C ILE A 6 12.13 4.02 1.66
N ILE A 7 12.30 4.28 0.37
CA ILE A 7 11.36 5.08 -0.43
C ILE A 7 10.00 4.37 -0.50
N VAL A 8 9.97 3.07 -0.79
CA VAL A 8 8.74 2.27 -0.82
C VAL A 8 8.03 2.31 0.52
N LEU A 9 8.76 2.11 1.62
CA LEU A 9 8.21 2.17 2.96
C LEU A 9 7.58 3.54 3.26
N ALA A 10 8.25 4.63 2.89
CA ALA A 10 7.74 5.99 3.09
C ALA A 10 6.44 6.25 2.30
N ILE A 11 6.39 5.81 1.05
CA ILE A 11 5.19 5.95 0.20
C ILE A 11 4.03 5.11 0.76
N MET A 12 4.30 3.88 1.21
CA MET A 12 3.28 3.02 1.84
C MET A 12 2.77 3.62 3.14
N ALA A 13 3.65 4.17 3.98
CA ALA A 13 3.28 4.83 5.23
C ALA A 13 2.36 6.04 4.98
N GLU A 14 2.71 6.90 4.02
CA GLU A 14 1.88 8.04 3.62
C GLU A 14 0.51 7.58 3.10
N ALA A 15 0.49 6.56 2.25
CA ALA A 15 -0.75 6.01 1.71
C ALA A 15 -1.67 5.42 2.79
N ILE A 16 -1.11 4.75 3.80
CA ILE A 16 -1.87 4.25 4.96
C ILE A 16 -2.44 5.42 5.75
N TRP A 17 -1.61 6.44 6.06
CA TRP A 17 -2.03 7.59 6.85
C TRP A 17 -3.12 8.42 6.17
N GLU A 18 -3.00 8.69 4.87
CA GLU A 18 -4.04 9.36 4.09
C GLU A 18 -5.35 8.57 4.10
N THR A 19 -5.29 7.25 3.94
CA THR A 19 -6.49 6.39 3.97
C THR A 19 -7.18 6.41 5.33
N LEU A 20 -6.41 6.37 6.42
CA LEU A 20 -6.94 6.45 7.78
C LEU A 20 -7.55 7.84 8.07
N LYS A 21 -6.92 8.92 7.59
CA LYS A 21 -7.46 10.28 7.75
C LYS A 21 -8.81 10.45 7.08
N LEU A 22 -9.07 9.79 5.94
CA LEU A 22 -10.37 9.83 5.26
C LEU A 22 -11.50 9.24 6.13
N VAL A 23 -11.19 8.29 7.02
CA VAL A 23 -12.17 7.74 7.97
C VAL A 23 -12.56 8.76 9.04
N TRP A 24 -11.63 9.63 9.45
CA TRP A 24 -11.84 10.60 10.55
C TRP A 24 -12.07 12.05 10.08
N GLN A 25 -12.03 12.34 8.77
CA GLN A 25 -12.04 13.73 8.32
C GLN A 25 -13.31 14.51 8.70
N LYS A 26 -13.08 15.74 9.18
CA LYS A 26 -14.01 16.68 9.81
C LYS A 26 -15.42 16.69 9.20
N ASP A 27 -16.40 16.45 10.07
CA ASP A 27 -17.86 16.66 9.89
C ASP A 27 -18.67 15.66 9.06
N LYS A 28 -18.08 14.77 8.25
CA LYS A 28 -18.83 13.68 7.60
C LYS A 28 -18.02 12.40 7.56
N PHE A 29 -18.40 11.45 8.42
CA PHE A 29 -17.97 10.07 8.32
C PHE A 29 -18.35 9.55 6.91
N HIS A 30 -17.39 9.04 6.14
CA HIS A 30 -17.67 8.36 4.87
C HIS A 30 -17.78 6.85 5.15
N PRO A 31 -18.99 6.32 5.38
CA PRO A 31 -19.18 4.88 5.61
C PRO A 31 -18.66 4.03 4.46
N ASP A 32 -18.63 4.57 3.23
CA ASP A 32 -18.09 3.89 2.05
C ASP A 32 -16.59 3.59 2.18
N VAL A 33 -15.82 4.51 2.77
CA VAL A 33 -14.37 4.33 3.01
C VAL A 33 -14.14 3.29 4.10
N LEU A 34 -14.95 3.32 5.16
CA LEU A 34 -14.88 2.31 6.21
C LEU A 34 -15.24 0.91 5.67
N GLY A 35 -16.28 0.83 4.84
CA GLY A 35 -16.69 -0.40 4.17
C GLY A 35 -15.59 -0.96 3.27
N SER A 36 -14.97 -0.13 2.43
CA SER A 36 -13.86 -0.59 1.59
C SER A 36 -12.64 -1.02 2.42
N LEU A 37 -12.35 -0.33 3.52
CA LEU A 37 -11.26 -0.65 4.44
C LEU A 37 -11.43 -2.04 5.06
N LEU A 38 -12.63 -2.31 5.59
CA LEU A 38 -12.96 -3.59 6.19
C LEU A 38 -12.87 -4.74 5.17
N ILE A 39 -13.45 -4.55 3.98
CA ILE A 39 -13.39 -5.56 2.91
C ILE A 39 -11.95 -5.78 2.45
N GLY A 40 -11.15 -4.72 2.31
CA GLY A 40 -9.74 -4.80 1.94
C GLY A 40 -8.92 -5.61 2.95
N ILE A 41 -9.12 -5.37 4.25
CA ILE A 41 -8.45 -6.12 5.33
C ILE A 41 -8.90 -7.59 5.32
N ILE A 42 -10.20 -7.87 5.20
CA ILE A 42 -10.71 -9.25 5.15
C ILE A 42 -10.12 -10.01 3.97
N LEU A 43 -10.06 -9.40 2.78
CA LEU A 43 -9.48 -10.01 1.59
C LEU A 43 -7.98 -10.26 1.76
N ALA A 44 -7.22 -9.30 2.30
CA ALA A 44 -5.79 -9.47 2.54
C ALA A 44 -5.48 -10.58 3.55
N LEU A 45 -6.26 -10.68 4.63
CA LEU A 45 -6.15 -11.76 5.61
C LEU A 45 -6.54 -13.11 4.98
N SER A 46 -7.62 -13.17 4.21
CA SER A 46 -8.12 -14.41 3.59
C SER A 46 -7.19 -14.95 2.50
N THR A 47 -6.50 -14.05 1.78
CA THR A 47 -5.54 -14.41 0.73
C THR A 47 -4.13 -14.62 1.26
N GLY A 48 -3.87 -14.24 2.52
CA GLY A 48 -2.53 -14.24 3.10
C GLY A 48 -1.59 -13.19 2.49
N LEU A 49 -2.13 -12.19 1.76
CA LEU A 49 -1.33 -11.26 0.98
C LEU A 49 -0.56 -10.30 1.89
N ASN A 50 0.76 -10.25 1.71
CA ASN A 50 1.66 -9.39 2.46
C ASN A 50 2.55 -8.58 1.52
N LEU A 51 2.10 -7.36 1.18
CA LEU A 51 2.84 -6.47 0.27
C LEU A 51 4.25 -6.13 0.79
N PHE A 52 4.42 -6.03 2.10
CA PHE A 52 5.70 -5.68 2.71
C PHE A 52 6.74 -6.78 2.48
N GLU A 53 6.33 -8.04 2.58
CA GLU A 53 7.19 -9.18 2.27
C GLU A 53 7.52 -9.25 0.78
N MET A 54 6.56 -8.94 -0.10
CA MET A 54 6.78 -8.88 -1.55
C MET A 54 7.81 -7.81 -1.96
N VAL A 55 7.91 -6.69 -1.23
CA VAL A 55 8.91 -5.62 -1.49
C VAL A 55 10.22 -5.83 -0.73
N GLY A 56 10.40 -6.98 -0.07
CA GLY A 56 11.61 -7.33 0.67
C GLY A 56 11.74 -6.60 2.01
N LEU A 57 10.62 -6.12 2.57
CA LEU A 57 10.50 -5.55 3.91
C LEU A 57 9.77 -6.56 4.81
N PRO A 58 10.41 -7.67 5.21
CA PRO A 58 9.76 -8.66 6.06
C PRO A 58 9.36 -8.01 7.39
N ILE A 59 8.05 -7.87 7.60
CA ILE A 59 7.51 -7.43 8.88
C ILE A 59 7.57 -8.63 9.83
N VAL A 60 8.10 -8.41 11.04
CA VAL A 60 8.28 -9.46 12.07
C VAL A 60 6.98 -10.21 12.37
N ASN A 61 5.84 -9.52 12.25
CA ASN A 61 4.51 -10.10 12.45
C ASN A 61 3.69 -10.09 11.13
N PRO A 62 3.47 -11.24 10.47
CA PRO A 62 2.82 -11.31 9.15
C PRO A 62 1.38 -10.79 9.15
N TYR A 63 0.66 -10.93 10.27
CA TYR A 63 -0.69 -10.38 10.43
C TYR A 63 -0.72 -8.84 10.33
N LEU A 64 0.30 -8.14 10.86
CA LEU A 64 0.40 -6.69 10.70
C LEU A 64 0.62 -6.29 9.24
N GLY A 65 1.47 -7.05 8.52
CA GLY A 65 1.70 -6.85 7.10
C GLY A 65 0.44 -7.04 6.25
N GLN A 66 -0.38 -8.04 6.59
CA GLN A 66 -1.67 -8.30 5.93
C GLN A 66 -2.71 -7.21 6.19
N ILE A 67 -2.79 -6.69 7.43
CA ILE A 67 -3.70 -5.58 7.74
C ILE A 67 -3.32 -4.33 6.94
N PHE A 68 -2.05 -3.92 6.97
CA PHE A 68 -1.60 -2.75 6.21
C PHE A 68 -1.76 -2.94 4.70
N THR A 69 -1.54 -4.16 4.22
CA THR A 69 -1.83 -4.53 2.83
C THR A 69 -3.30 -4.34 2.48
N GLY A 70 -4.21 -4.76 3.35
CA GLY A 70 -5.65 -4.55 3.18
C GLY A 70 -6.06 -3.08 3.19
N ILE A 71 -5.42 -2.26 4.03
CA ILE A 71 -5.61 -0.80 4.04
C ILE A 71 -5.15 -0.16 2.72
N LEU A 72 -4.02 -0.60 2.19
CA LEU A 72 -3.54 -0.11 0.90
C LEU A 72 -4.44 -0.57 -0.26
N ALA A 73 -4.93 -1.81 -0.20
CA ALA A 73 -5.86 -2.36 -1.17
C ALA A 73 -7.22 -1.62 -1.18
N SER A 74 -7.68 -1.11 -0.03
CA SER A 74 -8.96 -0.41 0.08
C SER A 74 -9.03 0.93 -0.65
N ARG A 75 -7.87 1.54 -0.98
CA ARG A 75 -7.80 2.69 -1.90
C ARG A 75 -8.20 2.33 -3.34
N GLY A 76 -8.27 1.04 -3.67
CA GLY A 76 -8.74 0.53 -4.94
C GLY A 76 -7.78 0.78 -6.11
N ALA A 77 -8.34 0.76 -7.32
CA ALA A 77 -7.59 0.79 -8.58
C ALA A 77 -6.72 2.05 -8.75
N ASN A 78 -7.06 3.17 -8.11
CA ASN A 78 -6.26 4.40 -8.16
C ASN A 78 -4.87 4.20 -7.53
N PHE A 79 -4.80 3.54 -6.37
CA PHE A 79 -3.52 3.24 -5.74
C PHE A 79 -2.70 2.22 -6.54
N VAL A 80 -3.36 1.18 -7.07
CA VAL A 80 -2.68 0.18 -7.92
C VAL A 80 -2.14 0.85 -9.19
N HIS A 81 -2.90 1.75 -9.81
CA HIS A 81 -2.47 2.49 -10.99
C HIS A 81 -1.25 3.37 -10.71
N ASP A 82 -1.25 4.09 -9.58
CA ASP A 82 -0.11 4.90 -9.15
C ASP A 82 1.12 4.03 -8.85
N LEU A 83 0.94 2.89 -8.17
CA LEU A 83 2.01 1.96 -7.88
C LEU A 83 2.62 1.35 -9.16
N VAL A 84 1.78 0.97 -10.13
CA VAL A 84 2.22 0.48 -11.44
C VAL A 84 2.96 1.56 -12.21
N LYS A 85 2.49 2.82 -12.19
CA LYS A 85 3.20 3.95 -12.81
C LYS A 85 4.57 4.17 -12.21
N ILE A 86 4.69 4.14 -10.88
CA ILE A 86 5.96 4.29 -10.17
C ILE A 86 6.91 3.14 -10.54
N ALA A 87 6.41 1.90 -10.53
CA ALA A 87 7.19 0.72 -10.91
C ALA A 87 7.66 0.77 -12.37
N GLN A 88 6.81 1.22 -13.30
CA GLN A 88 7.15 1.39 -14.72
C GLN A 88 8.18 2.51 -14.93
N GLY A 89 7.98 3.68 -14.31
CA GLY A 89 8.92 4.81 -14.41
C GLY A 89 10.30 4.45 -13.87
N MET A 90 10.35 3.63 -12.82
CA MET A 90 11.60 3.07 -12.29
C MET A 90 12.25 2.06 -13.24
N ARG A 91 11.48 1.16 -13.84
CA ARG A 91 12.00 0.18 -14.82
C ARG A 91 12.62 0.88 -16.03
N ILE A 92 12.05 2.01 -16.46
CA ILE A 92 12.62 2.84 -17.53
C ILE A 92 13.96 3.46 -17.12
N ARG A 93 14.08 3.99 -15.88
CA ARG A 93 15.35 4.56 -15.37
C ARG A 93 16.45 3.54 -15.15
N VAL A 94 16.12 2.32 -14.72
CA VAL A 94 17.10 1.24 -14.60
C VAL A 94 17.63 0.83 -15.96
N ASN A 95 16.76 0.78 -16.99
CA ASN A 95 17.17 0.40 -18.34
C ASN A 95 17.95 1.51 -19.08
N SER A 96 17.76 2.79 -18.71
CA SER A 96 18.53 3.91 -19.28
C SER A 96 19.93 4.08 -18.69
N ASN A 97 20.25 3.43 -17.57
CA ASN A 97 21.60 3.46 -16.97
C ASN A 97 22.51 2.34 -17.53
N HIS A 98 22.03 1.55 -18.48
CA HIS A 98 22.76 0.47 -19.15
C HIS A 98 22.93 0.67 -20.67
N SER A 99 22.77 1.91 -21.15
CA SER A 99 23.01 2.33 -22.54
C SER A 99 23.89 3.57 -22.56
#